data_AF-A0A1Y0GWV8-F1
#
_entry.id   AF-A0A1Y0GWV8-F1
#
_cell.length_a   1.000
_cell.length_b   1.000
_cell.length_c   1.000
_cell.angle_alpha   90.00
_cell.angle_beta   90.00
_cell.angle_gamma   90.00
#
_symmetry.space_group_name_H-M   'P 1'
#
loop_
_entity.id
_entity.type
_entity.pdbx_description
1 polymer ?
#
loop_
_entity_poly.entity_id
_entity_poly.type
_entity_poly.pdbx_seq_one_letter_code
_entity_poly.pdbx_strand_id
1 'polypeptide(L)'
;MSEYSSAMSSGLESLKSRLAKVNALNSAIALMDWDQQCLMPSGGADARGEHVGILSGMAHEMFVSEETQRALENAEKEVIGGMMMIRRWCGWCAVTWILRRNCRRR
;
A
#
# COMPACT_ATOMS: atom_id res chain seq x y z
N MET A 1 22.00 -5.80 -6.65
CA MET A 1 20.66 -5.83 -6.02
C MET A 1 20.39 -4.48 -5.34
N SER A 2 20.24 -3.40 -6.10
CA SER A 2 19.99 -2.05 -5.56
C SER A 2 19.30 -1.09 -6.56
N GLU A 3 19.21 -1.46 -7.84
CA GLU A 3 18.75 -0.52 -8.90
C GLU A 3 17.23 -0.51 -9.15
N TYR A 4 16.42 -1.35 -8.49
CA TYR A 4 14.97 -1.38 -8.72
C TYR A 4 14.16 -0.52 -7.74
N SER A 5 14.79 0.04 -6.70
CA SER A 5 14.09 0.81 -5.66
C SER A 5 14.02 2.32 -5.93
N SER A 6 14.79 2.86 -6.88
CA SER A 6 15.04 4.32 -6.97
C SER A 6 14.36 5.03 -8.14
N ALA A 7 13.57 4.36 -8.99
CA ALA A 7 13.01 4.95 -10.20
C ALA A 7 11.53 5.36 -10.14
N MET A 8 10.85 5.30 -8.99
CA MET A 8 9.40 5.51 -8.95
C MET A 8 8.93 6.41 -7.81
N SER A 9 8.57 7.64 -8.18
CA SER A 9 7.36 8.26 -7.65
C SER A 9 6.13 7.54 -8.23
N SER A 10 6.04 6.23 -8.01
CA SER A 10 4.95 5.40 -8.54
C SER A 10 3.64 5.71 -7.83
N GLY A 11 2.53 5.45 -8.52
CA GLY A 11 1.21 5.37 -7.89
C GLY A 11 1.25 4.50 -6.64
N LEU A 12 2.01 3.40 -6.66
CA LEU A 12 2.21 2.52 -5.52
C LEU A 12 2.88 3.20 -4.32
N GLU A 13 3.97 3.96 -4.50
CA GLU A 13 4.65 4.63 -3.37
C GLU A 13 3.79 5.76 -2.78
N SER A 14 3.05 6.49 -3.63
CA SER A 14 2.07 7.47 -3.17
C SER A 14 0.97 6.82 -2.32
N LEU A 15 0.42 5.70 -2.80
CA LEU A 15 -0.59 4.93 -2.07
C LEU A 15 -0.06 4.43 -0.72
N LYS A 16 1.16 3.85 -0.69
CA LYS A 16 1.80 3.40 0.55
C LYS A 16 1.98 4.54 1.56
N SER A 17 2.46 5.69 1.11
CA SER A 17 2.65 6.86 1.99
C SER A 17 1.33 7.32 2.63
N ARG A 18 0.23 7.31 1.87
CA ARG A 18 -1.10 7.65 2.40
C ARG A 18 -1.62 6.62 3.39
N LEU A 19 -1.54 5.32 3.03
CA LEU A 19 -1.98 4.24 3.92
C LEU A 19 -1.13 4.17 5.19
N ALA A 20 0.15 4.52 5.14
CA ALA A 20 1.00 4.61 6.32
C ALA A 20 0.49 5.67 7.33
N LYS A 21 0.01 6.82 6.84
CA LYS A 21 -0.59 7.86 7.70
C LYS A 21 -1.89 7.37 8.34
N VAL A 22 -2.78 6.73 7.58
CA VAL A 22 -4.02 6.12 8.11
C VAL A 22 -3.68 5.06 9.17
N ASN A 23 -2.70 4.21 8.90
CA ASN A 23 -2.25 3.20 9.85
C ASN A 23 -1.67 3.80 11.14
N ALA A 24 -0.92 4.90 11.04
CA ALA A 24 -0.40 5.60 12.21
C ALA A 24 -1.53 6.16 13.08
N LEU A 25 -2.57 6.73 12.48
CA LEU A 25 -3.77 7.19 13.21
C LEU A 25 -4.47 6.04 13.91
N ASN A 26 -4.71 4.93 13.21
CA ASN A 26 -5.34 3.74 13.80
C ASN A 26 -4.50 3.13 14.93
N SER A 27 -3.17 3.17 14.79
CA SER A 27 -2.25 2.69 15.84
C SER A 27 -2.31 3.59 17.08
N ALA A 28 -2.41 4.91 16.91
CA ALA A 28 -2.60 5.84 18.01
C ALA A 28 -3.95 5.62 18.72
N ILE A 29 -5.02 5.37 17.96
CA ILE A 29 -6.33 5.01 18.51
C ILE A 29 -6.24 3.71 19.32
N ALA A 30 -5.57 2.67 18.81
CA ALA A 30 -5.41 1.41 19.51
C ALA A 30 -4.62 1.56 20.83
N LEU A 31 -3.59 2.42 20.84
CA LEU A 31 -2.85 2.72 22.07
C LEU A 31 -3.73 3.46 23.09
N MET A 32 -4.55 4.40 22.63
CA MET A 32 -5.50 5.10 23.50
C MET A 32 -6.56 4.16 24.07
N ASP A 33 -7.08 3.22 23.26
CA ASP A 33 -8.04 2.22 23.71
C ASP A 33 -7.44 1.28 24.77
N TRP A 34 -6.18 0.90 24.61
CA TRP A 34 -5.46 0.17 25.65
C TRP A 34 -5.29 0.99 26.93
N ASP A 35 -4.88 2.26 26.81
CA ASP A 35 -4.73 3.18 27.95
C ASP A 35 -6.05 3.37 28.72
N GLN A 36 -7.19 3.40 28.00
CA GLN A 36 -8.51 3.45 28.60
C GLN A 36 -8.80 2.27 29.52
N GLN A 37 -8.34 1.08 29.17
CA GLN A 37 -8.63 -0.14 29.91
C GLN A 37 -7.73 -0.31 31.15
N CYS A 38 -6.50 0.21 31.12
CA CYS A 38 -5.51 -0.04 32.16
C CYS A 38 -5.31 1.11 33.14
N LEU A 39 -5.38 2.37 32.69
CA LEU A 39 -4.89 3.52 33.47
C LEU A 39 -5.90 4.65 33.65
N MET A 40 -7.00 4.65 32.88
CA MET A 40 -7.90 5.81 32.85
C MET A 40 -8.67 6.00 34.17
N PRO A 41 -8.57 7.18 34.81
CA PRO A 41 -9.31 7.48 36.02
C PRO A 41 -10.81 7.71 35.73
N SER A 42 -11.64 7.56 36.76
CA SER A 42 -13.07 7.84 36.68
C SER A 42 -13.33 9.29 36.21
N GLY A 43 -14.18 9.44 35.20
CA GLY A 43 -14.53 10.75 34.61
C GLY A 43 -13.71 11.15 33.38
N GLY A 44 -12.71 10.36 32.98
CA GLY A 44 -11.92 10.61 31.75
C GLY A 44 -12.55 10.09 30.45
N ALA A 45 -13.68 9.38 30.54
CA ALA A 45 -14.30 8.68 29.41
C ALA A 45 -14.76 9.63 28.30
N ASP A 46 -15.42 10.74 28.66
CA ASP A 46 -15.98 11.68 27.68
C ASP A 46 -14.89 12.36 26.86
N ALA A 47 -13.87 12.93 27.53
CA ALA A 47 -12.74 13.55 26.86
C ALA A 47 -11.99 12.57 25.95
N ARG A 48 -11.82 11.32 26.39
CA ARG A 48 -11.15 10.30 25.57
C ARG A 48 -12.00 9.88 24.37
N GLY A 49 -13.31 9.74 24.55
CA GLY A 49 -14.25 9.47 23.46
C GLY A 49 -14.20 10.54 22.38
N GLU A 50 -14.10 11.82 22.77
CA GLU A 50 -13.93 12.93 21.83
C GLU A 50 -12.62 12.81 21.03
N HIS A 51 -11.49 12.56 21.70
CA HIS A 51 -10.20 12.37 21.02
C HIS A 51 -10.24 11.19 20.03
N VAL A 52 -10.78 10.04 20.43
CA VAL A 52 -10.91 8.87 19.56
C VAL A 52 -11.82 9.18 18.37
N GLY A 53 -12.93 9.87 18.59
CA GLY A 53 -13.86 10.26 17.53
C GLY A 53 -13.21 11.16 16.48
N ILE A 54 -12.46 12.17 16.91
CA ILE A 54 -11.74 13.08 16.01
C ILE A 54 -10.68 12.32 15.20
N LEU A 55 -9.85 11.50 15.84
CA LEU A 55 -8.81 10.74 15.14
C LEU A 55 -9.42 9.73 14.15
N SER A 56 -10.49 9.04 14.56
CA SER A 56 -11.19 8.08 13.70
C SER A 56 -11.83 8.79 12.49
N GLY A 57 -12.41 9.97 12.69
CA GLY A 57 -12.95 10.80 11.60
C GLY A 57 -11.87 11.18 10.60
N MET A 58 -10.73 11.70 11.06
CA MET A 58 -9.60 12.05 10.19
C MET A 58 -9.03 10.84 9.43
N ALA A 59 -8.91 9.69 10.10
CA ALA A 59 -8.43 8.46 9.47
C ALA A 59 -9.39 8.01 8.37
N HIS A 60 -10.70 8.08 8.62
CA HIS A 60 -11.73 7.75 7.65
C HIS A 60 -11.71 8.71 6.45
N GLU A 61 -11.74 10.02 6.69
CA GLU A 61 -11.68 11.05 5.63
C GLU A 61 -10.45 10.90 4.75
N MET A 62 -9.28 10.66 5.34
CA MET A 62 -8.05 10.45 4.59
C MET A 62 -8.11 9.18 3.73
N PHE A 63 -8.75 8.12 4.23
CA PHE A 63 -8.89 6.86 3.53
C PHE A 63 -9.85 6.96 2.33
N VAL A 64 -10.99 7.64 2.50
CA VAL A 64 -12.01 7.78 1.45
C VAL A 64 -11.79 8.98 0.52
N SER A 65 -10.72 9.75 0.70
CA SER A 65 -10.47 10.93 -0.12
C SER A 65 -10.15 10.57 -1.58
N GLU A 66 -10.50 11.48 -2.49
CA GLU A 66 -10.21 11.32 -3.92
C GLU A 66 -8.72 11.15 -4.22
N GLU A 67 -7.84 11.71 -3.38
CA GLU A 67 -6.40 11.54 -3.51
C GLU A 67 -5.97 10.09 -3.30
N THR A 68 -6.59 9.40 -2.34
CA THR A 68 -6.35 7.97 -2.09
C THR A 68 -6.88 7.15 -3.26
N GLN A 69 -8.06 7.49 -3.81
CA GLN A 69 -8.59 6.87 -5.03
C GLN A 69 -7.62 7.04 -6.21
N ARG A 70 -7.16 8.27 -6.49
CA ARG A 70 -6.21 8.54 -7.58
C ARG A 70 -4.90 7.76 -7.41
N ALA A 71 -4.37 7.67 -6.20
CA ALA A 71 -3.17 6.90 -5.92
C ALA A 71 -3.39 5.39 -6.18
N LEU A 72 -4.56 4.87 -5.82
CA LEU A 72 -4.95 3.48 -6.07
C LEU A 72 -5.07 3.17 -7.56
N GLU A 73 -5.77 4.02 -8.32
CA GLU A 73 -5.93 3.86 -9.77
C GLU A 73 -4.57 3.89 -10.51
N ASN A 74 -3.67 4.76 -10.07
CA ASN A 74 -2.33 4.84 -10.64
C ASN A 74 -1.50 3.59 -10.31
N ALA A 75 -1.56 3.09 -9.08
CA ALA A 75 -0.90 1.85 -8.68
C ALA A 75 -1.44 0.64 -9.47
N GLU A 76 -2.75 0.57 -9.69
CA GLU A 76 -3.39 -0.50 -10.46
C GLU A 76 -2.90 -0.52 -11.92
N LYS A 77 -2.83 0.65 -12.56
CA LYS A 77 -2.31 0.77 -13.94
C LYS A 77 -0.87 0.28 -14.06
N GLU A 78 -0.02 0.58 -13.08
CA GLU A 78 1.37 0.13 -13.05
C GLU A 78 1.46 -1.39 -12.90
N VAL A 79 0.65 -1.98 -12.02
CA VAL A 79 0.60 -3.44 -11.82
C VAL A 79 0.11 -4.16 -13.08
N ILE A 80 -0.97 -3.66 -13.69
CA ILE A 80 -1.52 -4.22 -14.94
C ILE A 80 -0.50 -4.06 -16.09
N GLY A 81 0.17 -2.91 -16.19
CA GLY A 81 1.24 -2.67 -17.16
C GLY A 81 2.40 -3.67 -16.99
N GLY A 82 2.81 -3.93 -15.76
CA GLY A 82 3.82 -4.95 -15.43
C GLY A 82 3.38 -6.37 -15.83
N MET A 83 2.13 -6.72 -15.56
CA MET A 83 1.55 -8.03 -15.91
C MET A 83 1.49 -8.25 -17.43
N MET A 84 1.18 -7.21 -18.21
CA MET A 84 1.11 -7.30 -19.67
C MET A 84 2.49 -7.51 -20.30
N MET A 85 3.54 -6.95 -19.70
CA MET A 85 4.93 -7.17 -20.12
C MET A 85 5.39 -8.61 -19.89
N ILE A 86 4.96 -9.25 -18.78
CA ILE A 86 5.29 -10.65 -18.47
C ILE A 86 4.62 -11.62 -19.47
N ARG A 87 3.35 -11.38 -19.84
CA ARG A 87 2.63 -12.22 -20.83
C ARG A 87 3.21 -12.12 -22.25
N ARG A 88 3.76 -10.97 -22.63
CA ARG A 88 4.42 -10.77 -23.94
C ARG A 88 5.79 -11.46 -24.03
N TRP A 89 6.42 -11.74 -22.89
CA TRP A 89 7.73 -12.40 -22.81
C TRP A 89 7.66 -13.93 -22.93
N CYS A 90 6.60 -14.57 -22.40
CA CYS A 90 6.45 -16.03 -22.49
C CYS A 90 6.18 -16.55 -23.92
N GLY A 91 5.51 -15.76 -24.78
CA GLY A 91 5.18 -16.21 -26.14
C GLY A 91 6.36 -16.29 -27.11
N TRP A 92 7.35 -15.41 -26.96
CA TRP A 92 8.52 -15.35 -27.85
C TRP A 92 9.73 -16.13 -27.33
N CYS A 93 9.92 -16.20 -26.01
CA CYS A 93 10.96 -17.02 -25.42
C CYS A 93 10.72 -18.52 -25.64
N ALA A 94 9.49 -19.05 -25.58
CA ALA A 94 9.27 -20.48 -25.77
C ALA A 94 9.72 -20.99 -27.16
N VAL A 95 9.39 -20.26 -28.24
CA VAL A 95 9.72 -20.68 -29.62
C VAL A 95 11.20 -20.49 -29.95
N THR A 96 11.82 -19.38 -29.49
CA THR A 96 13.26 -19.15 -29.72
C THR A 96 14.15 -19.94 -28.77
N TRP A 97 13.71 -20.27 -27.55
CA TRP A 97 14.48 -21.06 -26.58
C TRP A 97 14.46 -22.56 -26.90
N ILE A 98 13.35 -23.08 -27.46
CA ILE A 98 13.31 -24.45 -28.02
C ILE A 98 14.27 -24.59 -29.20
N LEU A 99 14.34 -23.60 -30.11
CA LEU A 99 15.25 -23.64 -31.26
C LEU A 99 16.72 -23.36 -30.88
N ARG A 100 16.99 -22.54 -29.85
CA ARG A 100 18.37 -22.19 -29.44
C ARG A 100 19.04 -23.22 -28.52
N ARG A 101 18.29 -24.15 -27.90
CA ARG A 101 18.85 -25.24 -27.07
C ARG A 101 19.42 -26.42 -27.88
N ASN A 102 19.12 -26.56 -29.18
CA ASN A 102 19.63 -27.67 -30.00
C ASN A 102 20.91 -27.36 -30.82
N CYS A 103 21.45 -26.14 -30.76
CA CYS A 103 22.66 -25.75 -31.51
C CYS A 103 23.97 -25.76 -30.70
N ARG A 104 24.00 -26.33 -29.48
CA ARG A 104 25.24 -26.50 -28.69
C ARG A 104 25.53 -27.96 -28.33
N ARG A 105 25.20 -28.87 -29.25
CA ARG A 105 25.69 -30.27 -29.34
C ARG A 105 25.72 -30.74 -30.80
N ARG A 106 26.54 -30.09 -31.63
CA ARG A 106 27.28 -30.70 -32.74
C ARG A 106 28.38 -29.74 -33.20
#